data_AF-F3MG11-F1
#
_entry.id   AF-F3MG11-F1
#
_cell.length_a   1.000
_cell.length_b   1.000
_cell.length_c   1.000
_cell.angle_alpha   90.00
_cell.angle_beta   90.00
_cell.angle_gamma   90.00
#
_symmetry.space_group_name_H-M   'P 1'
#
loop_
_entity.id
_entity.type
_entity.pdbx_description
1 polymer ?
#
loop_
_entity_poly.entity_id
_entity_poly.type
_entity_poly.pdbx_seq_one_letter_code
_entity_poly.pdbx_strand_id
1 'polypeptide(L)'
;MITIDADKLKEVEKRLSQYPKQAPVVLSRALNRTATNVKSNASKKAREIYRIKAQDVNKSFKINRASRNNLGASVVSTGGSIGLEKFKTNAREPSAKKPRSFKAAVKKQGSLRTILRGFVANISGVKVFQRTSKKRLPIQRLFGPPVPQMVDNPEVRQFINQQAVETFEKRLDHEIKRVMEGN
;
A
#
# COMPACT_ATOMS: atom_id res chain seq x y z
N MET A 1 9.76 -0.48 -9.77
CA MET A 1 9.21 -0.35 -11.14
C MET A 1 9.51 -1.65 -11.86
N ILE A 2 8.62 -2.15 -12.69
CA ILE A 2 8.86 -3.35 -13.51
C ILE A 2 8.86 -2.90 -14.97
N THR A 3 10.01 -3.00 -15.63
CA THR A 3 10.20 -2.75 -17.06
C THR A 3 10.58 -4.04 -17.74
N ILE A 4 10.13 -4.22 -18.98
CA ILE A 4 10.47 -5.37 -19.80
C ILE A 4 11.57 -4.97 -20.77
N ASP A 5 12.65 -5.74 -20.77
CA ASP A 5 13.77 -5.56 -21.70
C ASP A 5 13.45 -6.18 -23.07
N ALA A 6 14.17 -5.71 -24.10
CA ALA A 6 13.98 -6.16 -25.48
C ALA A 6 14.17 -7.69 -25.63
N ASP A 7 15.03 -8.31 -24.83
CA ASP A 7 15.29 -9.75 -24.88
C ASP A 7 14.09 -10.57 -24.39
N LYS A 8 13.47 -10.12 -23.28
CA LYS A 8 12.28 -10.76 -22.73
C LYS A 8 11.08 -10.60 -23.68
N LEU A 9 11.00 -9.49 -24.42
CA LEU A 9 10.02 -9.32 -25.49
C LEU A 9 10.20 -10.36 -26.60
N LYS A 10 11.43 -10.50 -27.13
CA LYS A 10 11.75 -11.50 -28.16
C LYS A 10 11.49 -12.93 -27.68
N GLU A 11 11.77 -13.22 -26.42
CA GLU A 11 11.48 -14.52 -25.80
C GLU A 11 9.98 -14.83 -25.86
N VAL A 12 9.13 -13.87 -25.46
CA VAL A 12 7.67 -14.04 -25.49
C VAL A 12 7.14 -14.13 -26.92
N GLU A 13 7.70 -13.37 -27.86
CA GLU A 13 7.38 -13.50 -29.29
C GLU A 13 7.65 -14.91 -29.81
N LYS A 14 8.80 -15.50 -29.46
CA LYS A 14 9.14 -16.88 -29.81
C LYS A 14 8.18 -17.88 -29.18
N ARG A 15 7.85 -17.71 -27.89
CA ARG A 15 6.89 -18.59 -27.19
C ARG A 15 5.50 -18.55 -27.81
N LEU A 16 5.07 -17.40 -28.33
CA LEU A 16 3.76 -17.23 -28.96
C LEU A 16 3.67 -17.80 -30.38
N SER A 17 4.78 -18.26 -30.98
CA SER A 17 4.86 -18.92 -32.30
C SER A 17 4.01 -18.28 -33.40
N GLN A 18 2.75 -18.70 -33.52
CA GLN A 18 1.79 -18.24 -34.54
C GLN A 18 1.27 -16.81 -34.28
N TYR A 19 1.43 -16.27 -33.07
CA TYR A 19 0.88 -14.97 -32.65
C TYR A 19 1.93 -13.98 -32.09
N PRO A 20 3.09 -13.76 -32.74
CA PRO A 20 4.16 -12.94 -32.17
C PRO A 20 3.72 -11.48 -31.98
N LYS A 21 2.86 -10.96 -32.86
CA LYS A 21 2.28 -9.61 -32.76
C LYS A 21 1.46 -9.38 -31.48
N GLN A 22 1.06 -10.44 -30.77
CA GLN A 22 0.33 -10.33 -29.51
C GLN A 22 1.25 -10.22 -28.29
N ALA A 23 2.57 -10.42 -28.42
CA ALA A 23 3.52 -10.37 -27.30
C ALA A 23 3.42 -9.08 -26.45
N PRO A 24 3.35 -7.87 -27.04
CA PRO A 24 3.18 -6.64 -26.26
C PRO A 24 1.85 -6.59 -25.48
N VAL A 25 0.80 -7.24 -26.00
CA VAL A 25 -0.51 -7.32 -25.34
C VAL A 25 -0.44 -8.26 -24.13
N VAL A 26 0.13 -9.45 -24.32
CA VAL A 26 0.33 -10.45 -23.27
C VAL A 26 1.17 -9.85 -22.14
N LEU A 27 2.31 -9.24 -22.48
CA LEU A 27 3.21 -8.61 -21.51
C LEU A 27 2.54 -7.48 -20.75
N SER A 28 1.86 -6.55 -21.45
CA SER A 28 1.18 -5.45 -20.77
C SER A 28 0.05 -5.94 -19.84
N ARG A 29 -0.68 -6.99 -20.21
CA ARG A 29 -1.68 -7.63 -19.33
C ARG A 29 -1.04 -8.25 -18.10
N ALA A 30 0.00 -9.05 -18.28
CA ALA A 30 0.75 -9.66 -17.18
C ALA A 30 1.31 -8.59 -16.22
N LEU A 31 1.99 -7.56 -16.74
CA LEU A 31 2.52 -6.44 -15.95
C LEU A 31 1.44 -5.72 -15.15
N ASN A 32 0.31 -5.40 -15.78
CA ASN A 32 -0.80 -4.70 -15.13
C ASN A 32 -1.43 -5.54 -14.02
N ARG A 33 -1.51 -6.86 -14.23
CA ARG A 33 -2.02 -7.79 -13.21
C ARG A 33 -1.04 -7.91 -12.05
N THR A 34 0.25 -8.03 -12.33
CA THR A 34 1.31 -8.01 -11.32
C THR A 34 1.27 -6.72 -10.51
N ALA A 35 1.19 -5.55 -11.14
CA ALA A 35 1.10 -4.26 -10.44
C ALA A 35 -0.11 -4.18 -9.49
N THR A 36 -1.25 -4.71 -9.91
CA THR A 36 -2.47 -4.77 -9.07
C THR A 36 -2.29 -5.71 -7.87
N ASN A 37 -1.64 -6.85 -8.08
CA ASN A 37 -1.31 -7.79 -7.00
C ASN A 37 -0.27 -7.20 -6.04
N VAL A 38 0.76 -6.54 -6.55
CA VAL A 38 1.76 -5.83 -5.74
C VAL A 38 1.10 -4.81 -4.82
N LYS A 39 0.19 -3.96 -5.34
CA LYS A 39 -0.57 -3.02 -4.50
C LYS A 39 -1.34 -3.72 -3.38
N SER A 40 -2.03 -4.81 -3.72
CA SER A 40 -2.83 -5.58 -2.76
C SER A 40 -1.98 -6.25 -1.69
N ASN A 41 -0.87 -6.89 -2.09
CA ASN A 41 0.07 -7.57 -1.21
C ASN A 41 0.81 -6.59 -0.30
N ALA A 42 1.24 -5.44 -0.84
CA ALA A 42 1.83 -4.36 -0.05
C ALA A 42 0.88 -3.87 1.04
N SER A 43 -0.39 -3.64 0.68
CA SER A 43 -1.43 -3.22 1.61
C SER A 43 -1.73 -4.28 2.68
N LYS A 44 -1.71 -5.56 2.32
CA LYS A 44 -1.89 -6.67 3.27
C LYS A 44 -0.71 -6.75 4.24
N LYS A 45 0.52 -6.79 3.73
CA LYS A 45 1.74 -6.94 4.54
C LYS A 45 1.96 -5.74 5.46
N ALA A 46 1.76 -4.52 4.97
CA ALA A 46 1.81 -3.32 5.83
C ALA A 46 0.80 -3.40 6.98
N ARG A 47 -0.41 -3.93 6.73
CA ARG A 47 -1.42 -4.13 7.79
C ARG A 47 -1.13 -5.29 8.73
N GLU A 48 -0.18 -6.17 8.44
CA GLU A 48 0.30 -7.18 9.40
C GLU A 48 1.22 -6.54 10.44
N ILE A 49 2.00 -5.53 10.04
CA ILE A 49 2.94 -4.82 10.92
C ILE A 49 2.26 -3.65 11.65
N TYR A 50 1.33 -2.96 10.98
CA TYR A 50 0.74 -1.71 11.47
C TYR A 50 -0.78 -1.82 11.66
N ARG A 51 -1.30 -1.11 12.67
CA ARG A 51 -2.73 -1.05 13.02
C ARG A 51 -3.45 0.05 12.21
N ILE A 52 -3.57 -0.14 10.90
CA ILE A 52 -4.23 0.81 9.98
C ILE A 52 -5.31 0.13 9.13
N LYS A 53 -6.31 0.89 8.66
CA LYS A 53 -7.35 0.38 7.73
C LYS A 53 -6.81 0.22 6.32
N ALA A 54 -7.34 -0.77 5.59
CA ALA A 54 -6.97 -1.03 4.19
C ALA A 54 -7.26 0.17 3.27
N GLN A 55 -8.37 0.86 3.49
CA GLN A 55 -8.75 2.02 2.68
C GLN A 55 -7.72 3.15 2.77
N ASP A 56 -7.22 3.44 3.97
CA ASP A 56 -6.23 4.52 4.18
C ASP A 56 -4.88 4.18 3.53
N VAL A 57 -4.48 2.90 3.58
CA VAL A 57 -3.28 2.40 2.88
C VAL A 57 -3.46 2.45 1.36
N ASN A 58 -4.59 1.94 0.85
CA ASN A 58 -4.85 1.82 -0.59
C ASN A 58 -4.98 3.16 -1.31
N LYS A 59 -5.41 4.21 -0.60
CA LYS A 59 -5.49 5.59 -1.12
C LYS A 59 -4.12 6.19 -1.44
N SER A 60 -3.06 5.74 -0.76
CA SER A 60 -1.70 6.22 -1.04
C SER A 60 -1.12 5.69 -2.35
N PHE A 61 -1.66 4.59 -2.89
CA PHE A 61 -1.08 3.88 -4.02
C PHE A 61 -1.67 4.33 -5.36
N LYS A 62 -0.80 4.81 -6.25
CA LYS A 62 -1.07 5.02 -7.67
C LYS A 62 -0.41 3.92 -8.50
N ILE A 63 -1.15 3.37 -9.45
CA ILE A 63 -0.63 2.40 -10.43
C ILE A 63 -0.51 3.10 -11.76
N ASN A 64 0.71 3.18 -12.29
CA ASN A 64 0.94 3.53 -13.69
C ASN A 64 0.97 2.23 -14.48
N ARG A 65 0.04 2.12 -15.43
CA ARG A 65 -0.21 0.89 -16.18
C ARG A 65 0.70 0.78 -17.38
N ALA A 66 1.08 -0.45 -17.69
CA ALA A 66 1.69 -0.80 -18.96
C ALA A 66 0.65 -0.74 -20.09
N SER A 67 1.12 -0.38 -21.27
CA SER A 67 0.36 -0.42 -22.53
C SER A 67 1.14 -1.20 -23.57
N ARG A 68 0.53 -1.48 -24.73
CA ARG A 68 1.21 -2.15 -25.84
C ARG A 68 2.45 -1.39 -26.33
N ASN A 69 2.42 -0.06 -26.19
CA ASN A 69 3.50 0.84 -26.64
C ASN A 69 4.48 1.17 -25.51
N ASN A 70 4.14 0.84 -24.25
CA ASN A 70 4.98 1.08 -23.09
C ASN A 70 4.89 -0.13 -22.13
N LEU A 71 5.85 -1.04 -22.26
CA LEU A 71 5.94 -2.29 -21.50
C LEU A 71 6.55 -2.07 -20.11
N GLY A 72 6.08 -1.05 -19.41
CA GLY A 72 6.48 -0.70 -18.06
C GLY A 72 5.27 -0.48 -17.15
N ALA A 73 5.28 -1.12 -15.97
CA ALA A 73 4.31 -0.86 -14.93
C ALA A 73 5.00 -0.44 -13.62
N SER A 74 4.42 0.55 -12.95
CA SER A 74 4.95 1.03 -11.67
C SER A 74 3.84 1.22 -10.66
N VAL A 75 4.11 0.80 -9.42
CA VAL A 75 3.25 1.08 -8.26
C VAL A 75 4.00 2.08 -7.39
N VAL A 76 3.42 3.26 -7.21
CA VAL A 76 4.02 4.34 -6.41
C VAL A 76 3.11 4.61 -5.22
N SER A 77 3.68 4.60 -4.02
CA SER A 77 2.98 5.07 -2.82
C SER A 77 3.40 6.51 -2.54
N THR A 78 2.43 7.41 -2.49
CA THR A 78 2.61 8.81 -2.13
C THR A 78 1.65 9.17 -1.01
N GLY A 79 2.09 9.99 -0.06
CA GLY A 79 1.20 10.48 1.00
C GLY A 79 1.97 11.11 2.14
N GLY A 80 1.32 12.07 2.79
CA GLY A 80 1.84 12.71 4.00
C GLY A 80 1.56 11.88 5.26
N SER A 81 1.95 12.45 6.40
CA SER A 81 1.72 11.88 7.72
C SER A 81 0.24 11.60 7.97
N ILE A 82 -0.06 10.40 8.45
CA ILE A 82 -1.43 9.96 8.70
C ILE A 82 -1.82 10.38 10.10
N GLY A 83 -2.99 11.00 10.27
CA GLY A 83 -3.46 11.37 11.60
C GLY A 83 -3.58 10.17 12.53
N LEU A 84 -3.22 10.34 13.81
CA LEU A 84 -3.15 9.25 14.77
C LEU A 84 -4.53 8.59 15.01
N GLU A 85 -5.64 9.31 14.71
CA GLU A 85 -7.01 8.79 14.73
C GLU A 85 -7.25 7.60 13.78
N LYS A 86 -6.43 7.44 12.74
CA LYS A 86 -6.54 6.33 11.77
C LYS A 86 -5.92 5.03 12.29
N PHE A 87 -5.15 5.11 13.38
CA PHE A 87 -4.55 3.97 14.04
C PHE A 87 -5.42 3.48 15.20
N LYS A 88 -4.95 2.44 15.93
CA LYS A 88 -5.68 1.96 17.10
C LYS A 88 -5.50 2.93 18.26
N THR A 89 -6.60 3.54 18.67
CA THR A 89 -6.71 4.38 19.87
C THR A 89 -7.69 3.76 20.87
N ASN A 90 -7.60 4.13 22.14
CA ASN A 90 -8.57 3.74 23.17
C ASN A 90 -9.83 4.62 23.18
N ALA A 91 -9.76 5.81 22.58
CA ALA A 91 -10.90 6.68 22.32
C ALA A 91 -10.94 7.02 20.84
N ARG A 92 -12.09 6.79 20.20
CA ARG A 92 -12.30 7.08 18.78
C ARG A 92 -13.08 8.36 18.54
N GLU A 93 -13.90 8.77 19.49
CA GLU A 93 -14.77 9.93 19.38
C GLU A 93 -14.62 10.81 20.63
N PRO A 94 -14.88 12.12 20.51
CA PRO A 94 -15.00 12.97 21.67
C PRO A 94 -16.21 12.50 22.50
N SER A 95 -15.96 12.02 23.71
CA SER A 95 -17.02 11.57 24.63
C SER A 95 -16.94 12.33 25.94
N ALA A 96 -18.10 12.46 26.62
CA ALA A 96 -18.18 12.96 27.99
C ALA A 96 -17.45 12.02 28.97
N LYS A 97 -17.51 10.70 28.74
CA LYS A 97 -16.77 9.70 29.52
C LYS A 97 -15.36 9.51 28.94
N LYS A 98 -14.50 10.51 29.17
CA LYS A 98 -13.10 10.46 28.71
C LYS A 98 -12.33 9.38 29.45
N PRO A 99 -11.47 8.60 28.76
CA PRO A 99 -10.62 7.64 29.44
C PRO A 99 -9.64 8.38 30.36
N ARG A 100 -9.29 7.76 31.49
CA ARG A 100 -8.33 8.29 32.49
C ARG A 100 -6.98 8.69 31.85
N SER A 101 -6.58 8.00 30.79
CA SER A 101 -5.44 8.37 29.95
C SER A 101 -5.74 8.05 28.49
N PHE A 102 -5.31 8.93 27.58
CA PHE A 102 -5.39 8.64 26.14
C PHE A 102 -4.23 7.72 25.75
N LYS A 103 -4.53 6.68 24.98
CA LYS A 103 -3.55 5.70 24.53
C LYS A 103 -3.72 5.39 23.05
N ALA A 104 -2.59 5.20 22.36
CA ALA A 104 -2.57 4.83 20.95
C ALA A 104 -1.49 3.79 20.65
N ALA A 105 -1.69 3.03 19.57
CA ALA A 105 -0.72 2.09 19.05
C ALA A 105 -0.71 2.09 17.52
N VAL A 106 0.47 2.33 16.96
CA VAL A 106 0.73 2.36 15.52
C VAL A 106 1.11 0.97 15.00
N LYS A 107 2.09 0.32 15.63
CA LYS A 107 2.47 -1.06 15.31
C LYS A 107 1.49 -2.06 15.95
N LYS A 108 1.33 -3.22 15.32
CA LYS A 108 0.56 -4.35 15.85
C LYS A 108 1.31 -5.05 16.97
N GLN A 109 2.61 -5.24 16.80
CA GLN A 109 3.49 -5.70 17.85
C GLN A 109 3.65 -4.56 18.88
N GLY A 110 3.06 -4.74 20.06
CA GLY A 110 3.08 -3.78 21.14
C GLY A 110 1.71 -3.43 21.71
N SER A 111 1.73 -2.96 22.95
CA SER A 111 0.55 -2.48 23.67
C SER A 111 0.25 -1.01 23.33
N LEU A 112 -0.96 -0.58 23.73
CA LEU A 112 -1.38 0.82 23.67
C LEU A 112 -0.45 1.67 24.56
N ARG A 113 0.31 2.58 23.95
CA ARG A 113 1.18 3.51 24.68
C ARG A 113 0.39 4.71 25.15
N THR A 114 0.60 5.10 26.40
CA THR A 114 -0.01 6.29 26.98
C THR A 114 0.61 7.55 26.37
N ILE A 115 -0.26 8.46 25.94
CA ILE A 115 0.13 9.77 25.43
C ILE A 115 -0.31 10.79 26.48
N LEU A 116 0.67 11.39 27.14
CA LEU A 116 0.43 12.38 28.18
C LEU A 116 -0.31 13.59 27.59
N ARG A 117 -1.45 13.95 28.19
CA ARG A 117 -2.32 15.06 27.74
C ARG A 117 -2.84 14.88 26.31
N GLY A 118 -2.90 13.64 25.82
CA GLY A 118 -3.57 13.29 24.58
C GLY A 118 -5.09 13.33 24.74
N PHE A 119 -5.81 13.76 23.72
CA PHE A 119 -7.27 13.74 23.69
C PHE A 119 -7.81 13.71 22.25
N VAL A 120 -9.06 13.30 22.10
CA VAL A 120 -9.79 13.33 20.83
C VAL A 120 -10.68 14.57 20.79
N ALA A 121 -10.68 15.28 19.67
CA ALA A 121 -11.60 16.38 19.41
C ALA A 121 -12.13 16.31 17.99
N ASN A 122 -13.36 16.78 17.78
CA ASN A 122 -13.93 16.94 16.46
C ASN A 122 -13.72 18.39 16.02
N ILE A 123 -12.75 18.62 15.13
CA ILE A 123 -12.42 19.92 14.56
C ILE A 123 -12.25 19.70 13.06
N SER A 124 -13.30 19.94 12.29
CA SER A 124 -13.39 19.55 10.87
C SER A 124 -13.07 18.05 10.70
N GLY A 125 -13.75 17.22 11.47
CA GLY A 125 -13.52 15.79 11.58
C GLY A 125 -12.81 15.40 12.88
N VAL A 126 -13.00 14.15 13.28
CA VAL A 126 -12.42 13.59 14.50
C VAL A 126 -10.90 13.44 14.33
N LYS A 127 -10.15 14.06 15.23
CA LYS A 127 -8.68 14.10 15.22
C LYS A 127 -8.14 13.88 16.63
N VAL A 128 -6.91 13.39 16.70
CA VAL A 128 -6.17 13.23 17.95
C VAL A 128 -5.22 14.40 18.14
N PHE A 129 -5.25 15.00 19.34
CA PHE A 129 -4.41 16.11 19.72
C PHE A 129 -3.67 15.82 21.03
N GLN A 130 -2.61 16.59 21.26
CA GLN A 130 -1.87 16.65 22.51
C GLN A 130 -1.72 18.10 22.95
N ARG A 131 -1.86 18.37 24.26
CA ARG A 131 -1.48 19.67 24.82
C ARG A 131 0.01 19.70 25.13
N THR A 132 0.67 20.78 24.74
CA THR A 132 2.09 20.98 25.07
C THR A 132 2.26 21.34 26.55
N SER A 133 1.30 22.06 27.13
CA SER A 133 1.33 22.49 28.54
C SER A 133 0.13 21.96 29.34
N LYS A 134 0.08 22.30 30.64
CA LYS A 134 -1.10 22.04 31.50
C LYS A 134 -2.29 22.93 31.11
N LYS A 135 -2.06 24.07 30.47
CA LYS A 135 -3.10 25.03 30.06
C LYS A 135 -3.95 24.46 28.92
N ARG A 136 -5.09 25.11 28.64
CA ARG A 136 -6.01 24.67 27.57
C ARG A 136 -5.38 24.66 26.19
N LEU A 137 -4.55 25.66 25.93
CA LEU A 137 -3.80 25.88 24.71
C LEU A 137 -2.31 26.08 25.07
N PRO A 138 -1.36 25.84 24.15
CA PRO A 138 -1.58 25.38 22.78
C PRO A 138 -1.77 23.85 22.65
N ILE A 139 -2.37 23.44 21.53
CA ILE A 139 -2.61 22.03 21.17
C ILE A 139 -1.92 21.70 19.85
N GLN A 140 -1.43 20.47 19.73
CA GLN A 140 -0.78 19.96 18.53
C GLN A 140 -1.50 18.70 18.06
N ARG A 141 -1.69 18.55 16.75
CA ARG A 141 -2.26 17.33 16.18
C ARG A 141 -1.20 16.24 16.18
N LEU A 142 -1.60 15.02 16.55
CA LEU A 142 -0.71 13.87 16.50
C LEU A 142 -0.88 13.09 15.21
N PHE A 143 0.25 12.61 14.70
CA PHE A 143 0.34 11.82 13.48
C PHE A 143 1.11 10.53 13.74
N GLY A 144 0.76 9.50 12.98
CA GLY A 144 1.56 8.31 12.80
C GLY A 144 2.43 8.40 11.55
N PRO A 145 3.21 7.34 11.26
CA PRO A 145 4.05 7.29 10.08
C PRO A 145 3.21 7.37 8.80
N PRO A 146 3.74 8.00 7.73
CA PRO A 146 3.12 8.02 6.42
C PRO A 146 3.11 6.61 5.79
N VAL A 147 2.11 6.31 4.94
CA VAL A 147 1.99 4.99 4.28
C VAL A 147 3.24 4.62 3.47
N PRO A 148 3.87 5.53 2.69
CA PRO A 148 5.11 5.22 2.00
C PRO A 148 6.18 4.65 2.92
N GLN A 149 6.41 5.25 4.10
CA GLN A 149 7.38 4.74 5.07
C GLN A 149 6.97 3.38 5.65
N MET A 150 5.66 3.13 5.83
CA MET A 150 5.17 1.83 6.30
C MET A 150 5.41 0.72 5.28
N VAL A 151 5.26 1.01 3.99
CA VAL A 151 5.47 0.08 2.88
C VAL A 151 6.95 -0.09 2.55
N ASP A 152 7.75 0.95 2.80
CA ASP A 152 9.20 0.95 2.58
C ASP A 152 9.97 0.12 3.63
N ASN A 153 9.28 -0.38 4.65
CA ASN A 153 9.84 -1.30 5.64
C ASN A 153 10.51 -2.50 4.95
N PRO A 154 11.74 -2.91 5.34
CA PRO A 154 12.48 -3.99 4.69
C PRO A 154 11.70 -5.29 4.53
N GLU A 155 10.96 -5.71 5.56
CA GLU A 155 10.16 -6.95 5.53
C GLU A 155 9.04 -6.87 4.48
N VAL A 156 8.42 -5.69 4.35
CA VAL A 156 7.36 -5.44 3.38
C VAL A 156 7.94 -5.42 1.97
N ARG A 157 9.07 -4.73 1.79
CA ARG A 157 9.74 -4.59 0.49
C ARG A 157 10.21 -5.93 -0.06
N GLN A 158 10.89 -6.74 0.76
CA GLN A 158 11.37 -8.06 0.37
C GLN A 158 10.20 -8.97 -0.04
N PHE A 159 9.14 -9.02 0.77
CA PHE A 159 7.94 -9.80 0.47
C PHE A 159 7.29 -9.37 -0.86
N ILE A 160 7.15 -8.05 -1.09
CA ILE A 160 6.57 -7.53 -2.32
C ILE A 160 7.43 -7.90 -3.54
N ASN A 161 8.75 -7.75 -3.45
CA ASN A 161 9.65 -8.04 -4.57
C ASN A 161 9.58 -9.51 -4.99
N GLN A 162 9.63 -10.42 -4.01
CA GLN A 162 9.48 -11.86 -4.29
C GLN A 162 8.12 -12.16 -4.92
N GLN A 163 7.04 -11.66 -4.34
CA GLN A 163 5.69 -11.88 -4.85
C GLN A 163 5.47 -11.26 -6.24
N ALA A 164 6.15 -10.16 -6.56
CA ALA A 164 6.06 -9.53 -7.88
C ALA A 164 6.61 -10.44 -8.98
N VAL A 165 7.79 -11.04 -8.76
CA VAL A 165 8.42 -11.96 -9.72
C VAL A 165 7.57 -13.21 -9.90
N GLU A 166 7.20 -13.87 -8.80
CA GLU A 166 6.36 -15.08 -8.84
C GLU A 166 5.01 -14.84 -9.53
N THR A 167 4.39 -13.70 -9.25
CA THR A 167 3.10 -13.33 -9.87
C THR A 167 3.27 -13.04 -11.34
N PHE A 168 4.35 -12.34 -11.72
CA PHE A 168 4.59 -11.97 -13.11
C PHE A 168 4.77 -13.20 -13.99
N GLU A 169 5.65 -14.13 -13.62
CA GLU A 169 5.90 -15.35 -14.39
C GLU A 169 4.61 -16.18 -14.52
N LYS A 170 3.90 -16.42 -13.41
CA LYS A 170 2.60 -17.12 -13.43
C LYS A 170 1.57 -16.45 -14.33
N ARG A 171 1.53 -15.12 -14.35
CA ARG A 171 0.58 -14.37 -15.18
C ARG A 171 1.00 -14.33 -16.63
N LEU A 172 2.29 -14.29 -16.91
CA LEU A 172 2.81 -14.35 -18.27
C LEU A 172 2.45 -15.69 -18.90
N ASP A 173 2.73 -16.80 -18.24
CA ASP A 173 2.40 -18.14 -18.74
C ASP A 173 0.89 -18.31 -18.97
N HIS A 174 0.08 -17.81 -18.03
CA HIS A 174 -1.38 -17.85 -18.17
C HIS A 174 -1.87 -17.02 -19.36
N GLU A 175 -1.32 -15.83 -19.61
CA GLU A 175 -1.71 -15.00 -20.75
C GLU A 175 -1.21 -15.57 -22.08
N ILE A 176 -0.03 -16.20 -22.11
CA ILE A 176 0.49 -16.92 -23.30
C ILE A 176 -0.44 -18.08 -23.64
N LYS A 177 -0.76 -18.93 -22.65
CA LYS A 177 -1.66 -20.08 -22.83
C LYS A 177 -3.03 -19.64 -23.36
N ARG A 178 -3.60 -18.59 -22.77
CA ARG A 178 -4.88 -18.01 -23.21
C ARG A 178 -4.86 -17.54 -24.67
N VAL A 179 -3.76 -16.97 -25.14
CA VAL A 179 -3.64 -16.56 -26.54
C VAL A 179 -3.51 -17.76 -27.47
N MET A 180 -2.79 -18.81 -27.06
CA MET A 180 -2.60 -20.00 -27.90
C MET A 180 -3.83 -20.89 -28.00
N GLU A 181 -4.63 -21.01 -26.92
CA GLU A 181 -5.81 -21.88 -26.89
C GLU A 181 -7.05 -21.29 -27.61
N GLY A 182 -6.97 -20.04 -28.06
CA GLY A 182 -8.14 -19.31 -28.54
C GLY A 182 -9.04 -18.89 -27.37
N ASN A 183 -9.66 -17.71 -27.47
CA ASN A 183 -10.46 -17.11 -26.39
C ASN A 183 -11.58 -18.02 -25.85
#